data_AF-A0A671SN17-F1
#
_entry.id   AF-A0A671SN17-F1
#
_cell.length_a   1.000
_cell.length_b   1.000
_cell.length_c   1.000
_cell.angle_alpha   90.00
_cell.angle_beta   90.00
_cell.angle_gamma   90.00
#
_symmetry.space_group_name_H-M   'P 1'
#
loop_
_entity.id
_entity.type
_entity.pdbx_description
1 polymer ?
#
loop_
_entity_poly.entity_id
_entity_poly.type
_entity_poly.pdbx_seq_one_letter_code
_entity_poly.pdbx_strand_id
1 'polypeptide(L)'
;FLLTSTASDSLLQPLWDYLLFQHFTLVSSPFFPVLLAFSSYVIFSVPFTILDVLGEISPLFKYKIQKELMPTPPLPAVAPTVWELISGGLGVLLIFDAQYFWHLVHHKNPHLYRMVHAIHHDYISPFSWSTQPLSAVELMTVGFWSNIEPILLKCHPLTIWTLTVFHLVPFGLLGGAMAHDIHHQKPSSNFAPFFSHWDRFFGTAVTVKWTKKIDKEK
;
A
#
# COMPACT_ATOMS: atom_id res chain seq x y z
N PHE A 1 -8.59 -30.52 -10.04
CA PHE A 1 -7.19 -30.76 -10.40
C PHE A 1 -6.56 -31.60 -9.30
N LEU A 2 -6.28 -32.88 -9.57
CA LEU A 2 -5.53 -33.76 -8.68
C LEU A 2 -4.05 -33.43 -8.85
N LEU A 3 -3.46 -32.74 -7.87
CA LEU A 3 -2.01 -32.57 -7.81
C LEU A 3 -1.42 -33.90 -7.33
N THR A 4 -0.78 -34.63 -8.24
CA THR A 4 0.23 -35.63 -7.87
C THR A 4 1.39 -34.87 -7.24
N SER A 5 1.39 -34.78 -5.91
CA SER A 5 2.49 -34.23 -5.13
C SER A 5 3.72 -35.12 -5.36
N THR A 6 4.72 -34.60 -6.05
CA THR A 6 6.08 -35.10 -5.82
C THR A 6 6.42 -34.66 -4.41
N ALA A 7 6.66 -35.62 -3.51
CA ALA A 7 7.01 -35.31 -2.12
C ALA A 7 8.21 -34.36 -2.15
N SER A 8 8.00 -33.11 -1.71
CA SER A 8 9.10 -32.17 -1.59
C SER A 8 9.94 -32.61 -0.38
N ASP A 9 11.26 -32.70 -0.53
CA ASP A 9 12.20 -33.01 0.56
C ASP A 9 12.30 -31.87 1.60
N SER A 10 11.37 -30.91 1.57
CA SER A 10 11.34 -29.79 2.51
C SER A 10 11.04 -30.29 3.92
N LEU A 11 11.92 -29.96 4.87
CA LEU A 11 11.70 -30.19 6.30
C LEU A 11 10.39 -29.56 6.81
N LEU A 12 9.87 -28.55 6.11
CA LEU A 12 8.62 -27.87 6.45
C LEU A 12 7.38 -28.47 5.78
N GLN A 13 7.55 -29.44 4.85
CA GLN A 13 6.43 -30.04 4.13
C GLN A 13 5.38 -30.66 5.07
N PRO A 14 5.73 -31.40 6.14
CA PRO A 14 4.72 -31.96 7.05
C PRO A 14 3.90 -30.89 7.78
N LEU A 15 4.53 -29.77 8.15
CA LEU A 15 3.84 -28.63 8.77
C LEU A 15 2.91 -27.95 7.76
N TRP A 16 3.36 -27.75 6.53
CA TRP A 16 2.57 -27.15 5.46
C TRP A 16 1.36 -28.02 5.10
N ASP A 17 1.55 -29.33 4.98
CA ASP A 17 0.48 -30.30 4.76
C ASP A 17 -0.53 -30.26 5.91
N TYR A 18 -0.08 -30.21 7.16
CA TYR A 18 -0.97 -30.06 8.32
C TYR A 18 -1.81 -28.77 8.23
N LEU A 19 -1.18 -27.63 7.94
CA LEU A 19 -1.87 -26.34 7.79
C LEU A 19 -2.88 -26.37 6.65
N LEU A 20 -2.53 -26.97 5.50
CA LEU A 20 -3.43 -27.11 4.37
C LEU A 20 -4.58 -28.05 4.65
N PHE A 21 -4.35 -29.23 5.25
CA PHE A 21 -5.40 -30.21 5.46
C PHE A 21 -6.33 -29.87 6.63
N GLN A 22 -5.80 -29.28 7.70
CA GLN A 22 -6.57 -29.02 8.93
C GLN A 22 -7.06 -27.58 9.05
N HIS A 23 -6.36 -26.63 8.40
CA HIS A 23 -6.62 -25.20 8.55
C HIS A 23 -6.80 -24.49 7.20
N PHE A 24 -7.18 -25.20 6.13
CA PHE A 24 -7.36 -24.64 4.78
C PHE A 24 -8.15 -23.32 4.79
N THR A 25 -9.32 -23.30 5.44
CA THR A 25 -10.20 -22.13 5.49
C THR A 25 -9.52 -20.91 6.12
N LEU A 26 -8.69 -21.14 7.14
CA LEU A 26 -7.93 -20.07 7.78
C LEU A 26 -6.78 -19.60 6.88
N VAL A 27 -5.96 -20.52 6.37
CA VAL A 27 -4.76 -20.20 5.57
C VAL A 27 -5.10 -19.60 4.21
N SER A 28 -6.21 -20.02 3.59
CA SER A 28 -6.71 -19.45 2.33
C SER A 28 -7.49 -18.14 2.49
N SER A 29 -7.80 -17.74 3.73
CA SER A 29 -8.51 -16.49 3.99
C SER A 29 -7.62 -15.30 3.64
N PRO A 30 -8.12 -14.32 2.86
CA PRO A 30 -7.38 -13.08 2.61
C PRO A 30 -7.16 -12.25 3.89
N PHE A 31 -7.90 -12.52 4.96
CA PHE A 31 -7.78 -11.82 6.25
C PHE A 31 -6.71 -12.42 7.17
N PHE A 32 -6.37 -13.70 7.01
CA PHE A 32 -5.47 -14.36 7.95
C PHE A 32 -4.04 -13.79 7.94
N PRO A 33 -3.37 -13.61 6.78
CA PRO A 33 -2.05 -12.97 6.73
C PRO A 33 -2.06 -11.54 7.30
N VAL A 34 -3.17 -10.82 7.12
CA VAL A 34 -3.37 -9.46 7.64
C VAL A 34 -3.44 -9.45 9.16
N LEU A 35 -4.32 -10.27 9.74
CA LEU A 35 -4.46 -10.37 11.19
C LEU A 35 -3.17 -10.87 11.84
N LEU A 36 -2.48 -11.79 11.18
CA LEU A 36 -1.17 -12.27 11.61
C LEU A 36 -0.15 -11.12 11.62
N ALA A 37 0.02 -10.39 10.52
CA ALA A 37 0.96 -9.28 10.42
C ALA A 37 0.65 -8.15 11.42
N PHE A 38 -0.63 -7.74 11.53
CA PHE A 38 -1.06 -6.72 12.50
C PHE A 38 -0.81 -7.18 13.94
N SER A 39 -1.20 -8.41 14.27
CA SER A 39 -0.99 -8.95 15.62
C SER A 39 0.49 -9.07 15.94
N SER A 40 1.31 -9.55 14.99
CA SER A 40 2.77 -9.58 15.13
C SER A 40 3.33 -8.19 15.36
N TYR A 41 2.94 -7.19 14.56
CA TYR A 41 3.37 -5.80 14.76
C TYR A 41 3.05 -5.31 16.18
N VAL A 42 1.81 -5.51 16.65
CA VAL A 42 1.40 -5.10 18.00
C VAL A 42 2.21 -5.85 19.06
N ILE A 43 2.30 -7.18 18.97
CA ILE A 43 3.01 -8.02 19.96
C ILE A 43 4.49 -7.63 20.07
N PHE A 44 5.15 -7.40 18.94
CA PHE A 44 6.57 -7.04 18.94
C PHE A 44 6.80 -5.56 19.27
N SER A 45 5.86 -4.66 18.98
CA SER A 45 6.02 -3.22 19.24
C SER A 45 5.62 -2.81 20.67
N VAL A 46 4.58 -3.42 21.24
CA VAL A 46 4.03 -3.08 22.56
C VAL A 46 5.09 -3.06 23.67
N PRO A 47 6.01 -4.04 23.77
CA PRO A 47 7.07 -3.97 24.77
C PRO A 47 7.93 -2.72 24.65
N PHE A 48 8.27 -2.30 23.42
CA PHE A 48 9.03 -1.06 23.20
C PHE A 48 8.20 0.17 23.50
N THR A 49 6.92 0.20 23.11
CA THR A 49 6.01 1.29 23.49
C THR A 49 5.91 1.43 25.00
N ILE A 50 5.84 0.33 25.76
CA ILE A 50 5.82 0.36 27.23
C ILE A 50 7.12 0.95 27.76
N LEU A 51 8.29 0.56 27.21
CA LEU A 51 9.58 1.12 27.62
C LEU A 51 9.68 2.62 27.31
N ASP A 52 9.17 3.08 26.17
CA ASP A 52 9.12 4.48 25.80
C ASP A 52 8.23 5.29 26.76
N VAL A 53 7.08 4.73 27.17
CA VAL A 53 6.16 5.36 28.13
C VAL A 53 6.74 5.41 29.55
N LEU A 54 7.37 4.32 30.00
CA LEU A 54 8.00 4.25 31.32
C LEU A 54 9.23 5.18 31.40
N GLY A 55 9.93 5.40 30.28
CA GLY A 55 11.09 6.28 30.22
C GLY A 55 12.12 5.95 31.30
N GLU A 56 12.56 6.97 32.05
CA GLU A 56 13.55 6.85 33.12
C GLU A 56 13.13 5.95 34.29
N ILE A 57 11.83 5.67 34.44
CA ILE A 57 11.31 4.78 35.48
C ILE A 57 11.70 3.32 35.19
N SER A 58 11.90 2.97 33.91
CA SER A 58 12.28 1.62 33.52
C SER A 58 13.73 1.30 33.89
N PRO A 59 14.02 0.14 34.54
CA PRO A 59 15.40 -0.28 34.81
C PRO A 59 16.21 -0.53 33.53
N LEU A 60 15.54 -0.66 32.38
CA LEU A 60 16.19 -0.82 31.08
C LEU A 60 16.59 0.51 30.43
N PHE A 61 16.12 1.66 30.94
CA PHE A 61 16.45 2.98 30.38
C PHE A 61 17.96 3.26 30.34
N LYS A 62 18.73 2.65 31.26
CA LYS A 62 20.19 2.75 31.29
C LYS A 62 20.87 2.31 29.98
N TYR A 63 20.22 1.44 29.19
CA TYR A 63 20.70 0.93 27.92
C TYR A 63 20.26 1.76 26.70
N LYS A 64 19.43 2.81 26.88
CA LYS A 64 19.06 3.74 25.80
C LYS A 64 20.32 4.45 25.29
N ILE A 65 20.62 4.33 23.99
CA ILE A 65 21.84 4.87 23.36
C ILE A 65 21.80 6.41 23.36
N GLN A 66 20.65 7.00 23.01
CA GLN A 66 20.47 8.44 22.92
C GLN A 66 19.50 8.93 24.02
N LYS A 67 20.00 9.02 25.26
CA LYS A 67 19.18 9.33 26.44
C LYS A 67 18.47 10.68 26.32
N GLU A 68 19.21 11.68 25.87
CA GLU A 68 18.78 13.08 25.69
C GLU A 68 17.83 13.31 24.51
N LEU A 69 17.72 12.35 23.58
CA LEU A 69 16.83 12.48 22.44
C LEU A 69 15.46 11.90 22.77
N MET A 70 14.43 12.73 22.62
CA MET A 70 13.05 12.29 22.64
C MET A 70 12.76 11.52 21.34
N PRO A 71 12.07 10.36 21.40
CA PRO A 71 11.67 9.63 20.20
C PRO A 71 10.78 10.45 19.24
N THR A 72 10.06 11.42 19.79
CA THR A 72 9.13 12.27 19.04
C THR A 72 9.82 13.56 18.60
N PRO A 73 9.89 13.85 17.29
CA PRO A 73 10.28 15.17 16.81
C PRO A 73 9.34 16.24 17.40
N PRO A 74 9.83 17.46 17.68
CA PRO A 74 8.95 18.54 18.11
C PRO A 74 7.91 18.79 17.02
N LEU A 75 6.63 18.67 17.37
CA LEU A 75 5.54 19.02 16.46
C LEU A 75 5.51 20.54 16.29
N PRO A 76 5.14 21.05 15.10
CA PRO A 76 4.94 22.48 14.92
C PRO A 76 3.88 23.01 15.90
N ALA A 77 4.19 24.13 16.56
CA ALA A 77 3.28 24.73 17.55
C ALA A 77 2.02 25.36 16.90
N VAL A 78 2.07 25.63 15.60
CA VAL A 78 1.02 26.31 14.84
C VAL A 78 0.52 25.37 13.74
N ALA A 79 -0.80 25.26 13.62
CA ALA A 79 -1.45 24.51 12.56
C ALA A 79 -1.17 25.13 11.17
N PRO A 80 -1.24 24.35 10.08
CA PRO A 80 -1.10 24.89 8.74
C PRO A 80 -2.32 25.73 8.41
N THR A 81 -2.12 26.77 7.63
CA THR A 81 -3.21 27.47 6.96
C THR A 81 -3.96 26.52 6.01
N VAL A 82 -5.20 26.86 5.67
CA VAL A 82 -5.98 26.11 4.67
C VAL A 82 -5.23 26.03 3.34
N TRP A 83 -4.51 27.09 2.97
CA TRP A 83 -3.72 27.11 1.74
C TRP A 83 -2.53 26.15 1.79
N GLU A 84 -1.78 26.11 2.88
CA GLU A 84 -0.68 25.15 3.07
C GLU A 84 -1.17 23.70 3.10
N LEU A 85 -2.34 23.47 3.70
CA LEU A 85 -3.00 22.16 3.69
C LEU A 85 -3.32 21.71 2.26
N ILE A 86 -3.98 22.58 1.47
CA ILE A 86 -4.40 22.26 0.10
C ILE A 86 -3.20 22.15 -0.84
N SER A 87 -2.32 23.14 -0.84
CA SER A 87 -1.15 23.16 -1.74
C SER A 87 -0.15 22.05 -1.42
N GLY A 88 0.10 21.78 -0.13
CA GLY A 88 0.91 20.64 0.30
C GLY A 88 0.27 19.31 -0.10
N GLY A 89 -1.03 19.16 0.12
CA GLY A 89 -1.77 17.95 -0.28
C GLY A 89 -1.71 17.69 -1.79
N LEU A 90 -2.02 18.72 -2.60
CA LEU A 90 -1.94 18.64 -4.05
C LEU A 90 -0.50 18.36 -4.54
N GLY A 91 0.49 19.01 -3.92
CA GLY A 91 1.91 18.80 -4.25
C GLY A 91 2.34 17.35 -4.04
N VAL A 92 2.01 16.75 -2.89
CA VAL A 92 2.30 15.33 -2.60
C VAL A 92 1.63 14.44 -3.65
N LEU A 93 0.33 14.62 -3.88
CA LEU A 93 -0.41 13.77 -4.83
C LEU A 93 0.14 13.89 -6.25
N LEU A 94 0.54 15.08 -6.71
CA LEU A 94 1.10 15.28 -8.05
C LEU A 94 2.49 14.66 -8.21
N ILE A 95 3.33 14.74 -7.17
CA ILE A 95 4.65 14.10 -7.20
C ILE A 95 4.48 12.58 -7.21
N PHE A 96 3.61 12.03 -6.36
CA PHE A 96 3.29 10.61 -6.38
C PHE A 96 2.75 10.17 -7.74
N ASP A 97 1.92 10.98 -8.39
CA ASP A 97 1.35 10.66 -9.70
C ASP A 97 2.42 10.56 -10.80
N ALA A 98 3.57 11.22 -10.64
CA ALA A 98 4.71 11.05 -11.54
C ALA A 98 5.30 9.62 -11.50
N GLN A 99 4.96 8.80 -10.50
CA GLN A 99 5.26 7.36 -10.53
C GLN A 99 4.57 6.62 -11.68
N TYR A 100 3.63 7.26 -12.38
CA TYR A 100 3.16 6.85 -13.70
C TYR A 100 4.27 6.30 -14.59
N PHE A 101 5.42 7.00 -14.67
CA PHE A 101 6.52 6.59 -15.55
C PHE A 101 7.19 5.30 -15.08
N TRP A 102 7.37 5.15 -13.77
CA TRP A 102 7.94 3.95 -13.17
C TRP A 102 7.00 2.75 -13.36
N HIS A 103 5.71 2.97 -13.12
CA HIS A 103 4.67 1.98 -13.32
C HIS A 103 4.59 1.54 -14.79
N LEU A 104 4.64 2.48 -15.74
CA LEU A 104 4.70 2.19 -17.17
C LEU A 104 5.91 1.33 -17.53
N VAL A 105 7.10 1.64 -17.00
CA VAL A 105 8.33 0.88 -17.25
C VAL A 105 8.19 -0.57 -16.77
N HIS A 106 7.58 -0.80 -15.61
CA HIS A 106 7.31 -2.16 -15.13
C HIS A 106 6.45 -2.95 -16.12
N HIS A 107 5.43 -2.34 -16.71
CA HIS A 107 4.57 -3.01 -17.70
C HIS A 107 5.23 -3.18 -19.07
N LYS A 108 6.14 -2.29 -19.45
CA LYS A 108 6.83 -2.36 -20.76
C LYS A 108 7.99 -3.34 -20.78
N ASN A 109 8.66 -3.57 -19.65
CA ASN A 109 9.77 -4.50 -19.54
C ASN A 109 9.32 -5.83 -18.91
N PRO A 110 9.29 -6.95 -19.66
CA PRO A 110 8.80 -8.23 -19.15
C PRO A 110 9.55 -8.77 -17.93
N HIS A 111 10.83 -8.44 -17.78
CA HIS A 111 11.61 -8.85 -16.61
C HIS A 111 11.21 -8.07 -15.37
N LEU A 112 11.12 -6.74 -15.50
CA LEU A 112 10.67 -5.88 -14.39
C LEU A 112 9.23 -6.19 -14.00
N TYR A 113 8.34 -6.43 -14.97
CA TYR A 113 6.97 -6.87 -14.70
C TYR A 113 6.94 -8.11 -13.79
N ARG A 114 7.61 -9.18 -14.20
CA ARG A 114 7.60 -10.46 -13.46
C ARG A 114 8.20 -10.36 -12.07
N MET A 115 9.24 -9.55 -11.91
CA MET A 115 9.94 -9.42 -10.63
C MET A 115 9.23 -8.48 -9.67
N VAL A 116 8.63 -7.40 -10.18
CA VAL A 116 8.15 -6.30 -9.35
C VAL A 116 6.63 -6.29 -9.26
N HIS A 117 5.93 -6.41 -10.39
CA HIS A 117 4.53 -5.98 -10.49
C HIS A 117 3.53 -7.10 -10.84
N ALA A 118 4.01 -8.29 -11.20
CA ALA A 118 3.14 -9.41 -11.59
C ALA A 118 2.26 -9.91 -10.44
N ILE A 119 2.80 -10.01 -9.22
CA ILE A 119 2.05 -10.46 -8.03
C ILE A 119 0.88 -9.51 -7.74
N HIS A 120 1.12 -8.20 -7.88
CA HIS A 120 0.07 -7.19 -7.75
C HIS A 120 -1.09 -7.43 -8.74
N HIS A 121 -0.78 -7.81 -9.99
CA HIS A 121 -1.76 -8.13 -11.04
C HIS A 121 -2.42 -9.50 -10.94
N ASP A 122 -2.07 -10.34 -9.96
CA ASP A 122 -2.83 -11.58 -9.69
C ASP A 122 -4.28 -11.28 -9.27
N TYR A 123 -4.54 -10.04 -8.80
CA TYR A 123 -5.85 -9.56 -8.38
C TYR A 123 -6.53 -8.71 -9.47
N ILE A 124 -7.16 -9.36 -10.45
CA ILE A 124 -7.89 -8.68 -11.55
C ILE A 124 -8.97 -7.70 -11.03
N SER A 125 -9.53 -7.95 -9.84
CA SER A 125 -10.41 -7.01 -9.13
C SER A 125 -9.79 -6.67 -7.77
N PRO A 126 -9.03 -5.57 -7.66
CA PRO A 126 -8.40 -5.15 -6.43
C PRO A 126 -9.43 -4.73 -5.38
N PHE A 127 -9.06 -4.93 -4.12
CA PHE A 127 -9.83 -4.52 -2.95
C PHE A 127 -8.87 -3.86 -1.93
N SER A 128 -9.38 -3.38 -0.80
CA SER A 128 -8.61 -2.58 0.17
C SER A 128 -7.32 -3.22 0.69
N TRP A 129 -7.18 -4.56 0.60
CA TRP A 129 -5.98 -5.29 1.05
C TRP A 129 -5.07 -5.77 -0.07
N SER A 130 -5.36 -5.42 -1.32
CA SER A 130 -4.48 -5.73 -2.48
C SER A 130 -3.09 -5.11 -2.39
N THR A 131 -2.83 -4.23 -1.41
CA THR A 131 -1.51 -3.66 -1.11
C THR A 131 -0.60 -4.56 -0.28
N GLN A 132 -1.12 -5.64 0.32
CA GLN A 132 -0.33 -6.59 1.11
C GLN A 132 0.41 -7.62 0.23
N PRO A 133 -0.24 -8.23 -0.79
CA PRO A 133 0.42 -9.16 -1.69
C PRO A 133 1.15 -8.43 -2.83
N LEU A 134 2.11 -7.59 -2.48
CA LEU A 134 3.03 -6.96 -3.44
C LEU A 134 4.37 -7.72 -3.42
N SER A 135 5.17 -7.59 -4.48
CA SER A 135 6.57 -8.00 -4.38
C SER A 135 7.29 -7.16 -3.31
N ALA A 136 8.34 -7.71 -2.70
CA ALA A 136 9.13 -6.97 -1.72
C ALA A 136 9.67 -5.63 -2.29
N VAL A 137 10.10 -5.64 -3.56
CA VAL A 137 10.62 -4.45 -4.24
C VAL A 137 9.53 -3.42 -4.45
N GLU A 138 8.34 -3.84 -4.87
CA GLU A 138 7.20 -2.94 -5.08
C GLU A 138 6.74 -2.33 -3.75
N LEU A 139 6.55 -3.15 -2.72
CA LEU A 139 6.17 -2.69 -1.38
C LEU A 139 7.18 -1.68 -0.83
N MET A 140 8.48 -1.97 -0.94
CA MET A 140 9.54 -1.06 -0.48
C MET A 140 9.54 0.24 -1.28
N THR A 141 9.37 0.19 -2.60
CA THR A 141 9.44 1.38 -3.46
C THR A 141 8.22 2.29 -3.25
N VAL A 142 7.01 1.71 -3.27
CA VAL A 142 5.76 2.45 -3.02
C VAL A 142 5.77 3.02 -1.59
N GLY A 143 6.16 2.21 -0.60
CA GLY A 143 6.28 2.66 0.79
C GLY A 143 7.31 3.77 0.96
N PHE A 144 8.49 3.67 0.34
CA PHE A 144 9.52 4.69 0.39
C PHE A 144 9.01 6.04 -0.10
N TRP A 145 8.50 6.10 -1.33
CA TRP A 145 8.05 7.37 -1.91
C TRP A 145 6.84 7.96 -1.18
N SER A 146 5.88 7.13 -0.77
CA SER A 146 4.71 7.58 0.02
C SER A 146 5.09 8.32 1.31
N ASN A 147 6.26 8.01 1.88
CA ASN A 147 6.73 8.61 3.13
C ASN A 147 7.74 9.76 2.91
N ILE A 148 8.50 9.74 1.82
CA ILE A 148 9.56 10.73 1.55
C ILE A 148 9.00 12.02 0.95
N GLU A 149 7.99 11.94 0.08
CA GLU A 149 7.45 13.11 -0.63
C GLU A 149 6.93 14.21 0.33
N PRO A 150 6.14 13.90 1.38
CA PRO A 150 5.70 14.93 2.31
C PRO A 150 6.85 15.56 3.10
N ILE A 151 7.93 14.79 3.36
CA ILE A 151 9.13 15.29 4.04
C ILE A 151 9.89 16.26 3.12
N LEU A 152 10.06 15.92 1.84
CA LEU A 152 10.71 16.79 0.87
C LEU A 152 9.97 18.11 0.67
N LEU A 153 8.64 18.06 0.65
CA LEU A 153 7.78 19.23 0.56
C LEU A 153 7.61 19.97 1.90
N LYS A 154 8.21 19.46 2.99
CA LYS A 154 8.08 19.99 4.36
C LYS A 154 6.62 20.17 4.78
N CYS A 155 5.77 19.22 4.38
CA CYS A 155 4.35 19.25 4.72
C CYS A 155 4.16 19.17 6.24
N HIS A 156 3.20 19.94 6.74
CA HIS A 156 2.78 19.85 8.13
C HIS A 156 2.23 18.44 8.43
N PRO A 157 2.47 17.84 9.61
CA PRO A 157 1.95 16.50 9.96
C PRO A 157 0.43 16.36 9.76
N LEU A 158 -0.32 17.42 10.08
CA LEU A 158 -1.76 17.50 9.82
C LEU A 158 -2.13 17.30 8.34
N THR A 159 -1.34 17.80 7.38
CA THR A 159 -1.55 17.55 5.95
C THR A 159 -1.43 16.07 5.64
N ILE A 160 -0.41 15.41 6.18
CA ILE A 160 -0.17 13.97 5.99
C ILE A 160 -1.34 13.16 6.56
N TRP A 161 -1.71 13.42 7.82
CA TRP A 161 -2.82 12.72 8.47
C TRP A 161 -4.14 12.95 7.73
N THR A 162 -4.36 14.16 7.21
CA THR A 162 -5.55 14.46 6.43
C THR A 162 -5.57 13.64 5.14
N LEU A 163 -4.46 13.54 4.40
CA LEU A 163 -4.35 12.69 3.22
C LEU A 163 -4.51 11.20 3.52
N THR A 164 -4.01 10.72 4.67
CA THR A 164 -4.11 9.30 5.05
C THR A 164 -5.51 8.92 5.52
N VAL A 165 -6.17 9.77 6.32
CA VAL A 165 -7.47 9.48 6.94
C VAL A 165 -8.61 9.76 5.98
N PHE A 166 -8.59 10.92 5.35
CA PHE A 166 -9.60 11.28 4.38
C PHE A 166 -9.08 10.76 3.04
N HIS A 167 -9.79 9.80 2.44
CA HIS A 167 -9.59 9.44 1.04
C HIS A 167 -9.96 10.68 0.19
N LEU A 168 -9.03 11.65 0.11
CA LEU A 168 -9.24 13.05 -0.29
C LEU A 168 -9.42 13.24 -1.80
N VAL A 169 -9.78 12.19 -2.53
CA VAL A 169 -10.37 12.34 -3.85
C VAL A 169 -11.86 12.02 -3.75
N PRO A 170 -12.66 12.85 -3.04
CA PRO A 170 -14.09 12.72 -3.10
C PRO A 170 -14.53 12.86 -4.57
N PHE A 171 -15.62 12.18 -4.93
CA PHE A 171 -16.28 12.27 -6.24
C PHE A 171 -15.57 11.60 -7.42
N GLY A 172 -14.54 10.77 -7.20
CA GLY A 172 -13.96 9.93 -8.27
C GLY A 172 -13.42 10.73 -9.47
N LEU A 173 -13.00 11.97 -9.23
CA LEU A 173 -12.87 12.96 -10.30
C LEU A 173 -11.72 12.70 -11.29
N LEU A 174 -10.69 11.91 -10.97
CA LEU A 174 -9.52 11.81 -11.86
C LEU A 174 -8.80 10.46 -11.87
N GLY A 175 -9.50 9.34 -11.77
CA GLY A 175 -8.88 8.02 -11.99
C GLY A 175 -8.97 7.17 -10.74
N GLY A 176 -8.09 7.39 -9.75
CA GLY A 176 -8.13 6.75 -8.43
C GLY A 176 -8.49 5.26 -8.47
N ALA A 177 -9.29 4.79 -7.51
CA ALA A 177 -9.66 3.38 -7.39
C ALA A 177 -10.34 2.80 -8.65
N MET A 178 -11.18 3.57 -9.34
CA MET A 178 -11.87 3.10 -10.54
C MET A 178 -10.92 2.92 -11.73
N ALA A 179 -10.02 3.88 -11.98
CA ALA A 179 -9.03 3.73 -13.04
C ALA A 179 -8.02 2.63 -12.73
N HIS A 180 -7.66 2.46 -11.46
CA HIS A 180 -6.80 1.37 -11.02
C HIS A 180 -7.48 0.01 -11.21
N ASP A 181 -8.77 -0.11 -10.89
CA ASP A 181 -9.55 -1.32 -11.18
C ASP A 181 -9.61 -1.62 -12.70
N ILE A 182 -9.81 -0.59 -13.54
CA ILE A 182 -9.72 -0.72 -15.00
C ILE A 182 -8.32 -1.16 -15.43
N HIS A 183 -7.27 -0.66 -14.80
CA HIS A 183 -5.89 -1.06 -15.06
C HIS A 183 -5.66 -2.54 -14.75
N HIS A 184 -6.16 -3.08 -13.65
CA HIS A 184 -6.07 -4.52 -13.35
C HIS A 184 -6.85 -5.38 -14.36
N GLN A 185 -7.97 -4.90 -14.86
CA GLN A 185 -8.70 -5.57 -15.95
C GLN A 185 -7.99 -5.46 -17.31
N LYS A 186 -7.29 -4.35 -17.54
CA LYS A 186 -6.55 -4.05 -18.77
C LYS A 186 -5.16 -3.47 -18.42
N PRO A 187 -4.15 -4.33 -18.15
CA PRO A 187 -2.83 -3.92 -17.64
C PRO A 187 -2.02 -2.99 -18.56
N SER A 188 -2.49 -2.73 -19.77
CA SER A 188 -1.84 -1.83 -20.75
C SER A 188 -2.37 -0.39 -20.73
N SER A 189 -3.19 -0.02 -19.75
CA SER A 189 -3.85 1.29 -19.64
C SER A 189 -3.94 1.81 -18.20
N ASN A 190 -4.22 3.10 -18.01
CA ASN A 190 -4.54 3.71 -16.71
C ASN A 190 -3.43 3.52 -15.64
N PHE A 191 -2.19 3.89 -15.97
CA PHE A 191 -1.05 3.69 -15.07
C PHE A 191 -0.96 4.73 -13.94
N ALA A 192 -1.64 5.87 -14.05
CA ALA A 192 -1.50 6.95 -13.06
C ALA A 192 -2.27 6.60 -11.76
N PRO A 193 -1.62 6.70 -10.57
CA PRO A 193 -2.22 6.28 -9.31
C PRO A 193 -3.45 7.09 -8.85
N PHE A 194 -3.39 8.43 -8.95
CA PHE A 194 -4.40 9.32 -8.36
C PHE A 194 -5.13 10.12 -9.42
N PHE A 195 -4.37 10.78 -10.30
CA PHE A 195 -4.91 11.59 -11.38
C PHE A 195 -4.86 10.82 -12.70
N SER A 196 -5.47 11.36 -13.76
CA SER A 196 -5.50 10.73 -15.10
C SER A 196 -4.82 11.57 -16.17
N HIS A 197 -4.12 12.62 -15.76
CA HIS A 197 -3.53 13.59 -16.68
C HIS A 197 -2.37 12.98 -17.47
N TRP A 198 -1.50 12.19 -16.82
CA TRP A 198 -0.45 11.44 -17.52
C TRP A 198 -1.03 10.44 -18.50
N ASP A 199 -2.03 9.67 -18.08
CA ASP A 199 -2.71 8.72 -18.96
C ASP A 199 -3.36 9.38 -20.18
N ARG A 200 -3.99 10.54 -20.00
CA ARG A 200 -4.58 11.30 -21.11
C ARG A 200 -3.50 11.87 -22.02
N PHE A 201 -2.43 12.40 -21.45
CA PHE A 201 -1.34 13.02 -22.20
C PHE A 201 -0.59 12.00 -23.08
N PHE A 202 -0.31 10.82 -22.54
CA PHE A 202 0.40 9.75 -23.26
C PHE A 202 -0.53 8.75 -23.96
N GLY A 203 -1.84 8.97 -23.95
CA GLY A 203 -2.83 8.15 -24.67
C GLY A 203 -3.05 6.76 -24.06
N THR A 204 -2.76 6.56 -22.78
CA THR A 204 -3.00 5.32 -22.04
C THR A 204 -4.31 5.34 -21.24
N ALA A 205 -5.09 6.43 -21.30
CA ALA A 205 -6.38 6.54 -20.63
C ALA A 205 -7.47 5.68 -21.29
N VAL A 206 -8.11 4.82 -20.49
CA VAL A 206 -9.30 4.04 -20.85
C VAL A 206 -10.40 4.30 -19.81
N THR A 207 -11.63 4.44 -20.29
CA THR A 207 -12.84 4.54 -19.46
C THR A 207 -13.80 3.43 -19.85
N VAL A 208 -14.40 2.75 -18.89
CA VAL A 208 -15.47 1.80 -19.17
C VAL A 208 -16.76 2.56 -19.44
N LYS A 209 -17.32 2.45 -20.65
CA LYS A 209 -18.71 2.83 -20.90
C LYS A 209 -19.60 1.72 -20.36
N TRP A 210 -20.22 1.95 -19.21
CA TRP A 210 -21.30 1.09 -18.74
C TRP A 210 -22.46 1.19 -19.71
N THR A 211 -22.56 0.26 -20.66
CA THR A 211 -23.78 0.11 -21.44
C THR A 211 -24.87 -0.31 -20.47
N LYS A 212 -25.91 0.52 -20.30
CA LYS A 212 -27.17 0.14 -19.64
C LYS A 212 -27.78 -1.04 -20.39
N LYS A 213 -27.36 -2.26 -20.05
CA LYS A 213 -27.97 -3.51 -20.43
C LYS A 213 -27.77 -4.45 -19.26
N ILE A 214 -28.65 -4.29 -18.27
CA ILE A 214 -29.20 -5.30 -17.35
C ILE A 214 -30.11 -4.48 -16.42
N ASP A 215 -31.35 -4.29 -16.87
CA ASP A 215 -32.54 -4.07 -16.03
C ASP A 215 -33.83 -4.28 -16.86
N LYS A 216 -33.74 -5.20 -17.81
CA LYS A 216 -34.90 -5.84 -18.45
C LYS A 216 -34.49 -7.29 -18.66
N GLU A 217 -35.23 -8.20 -18.01
CA GLU A 217 -35.03 -9.66 -17.96
C GLU A 217 -34.16 -10.17 -16.80
N LYS A 218 -34.67 -10.13 -15.57
CA LYS A 218 -35.43 -11.23 -14.95
C LYS A 218 -35.87 -10.86 -13.53
#